data_AF-A0A0R1L086-F1
#
_entry.id   AF-A0A0R1L086-F1
#
_cell.length_a   1.000
_cell.length_b   1.000
_cell.length_c   1.000
_cell.angle_alpha   90.00
_cell.angle_beta   90.00
_cell.angle_gamma   90.00
#
_symmetry.space_group_name_H-M   'P 1'
#
loop_
_entity.id
_entity.type
_entity.pdbx_description
1 polymer ?
#
loop_
_entity_poly.entity_id
_entity_poly.type
_entity_poly.pdbx_seq_one_letter_code
_entity_poly.pdbx_strand_id
1 'polypeptide(L)'
;MLPAALFSFAIINHHINSTAAAKVASAKVLKVNSTAKATYHASKGYIYKNATLTKKIHNAKNYRQTIFYASKQATVKKSNGKTAVYYYITDKKNAVRGYIWRGNLVKAEVPMSQKSLVKLINRSPDMNPVESIQSLKPINYEAHEAAFDLAYNVFHFSPTSMFKNNQATVYTVDPELSQHVQNAMTKWNEALGETVFKLGSKNNYTLRISFGNGAKENWDGLYDGKQIYVDKSHYNDAKYPLGYIRPQLAAKFTTSQYWDGVIAHELGHTLGLDHTGYQADLMYASSSSGNMIAKYKWAKPVEKSSTGLDGTEMAAISDRDLNRAKLTKILGYW
;
A
#
# COMPACT_ATOMS: atom_id res chain seq x y z
N MET A 1 58.10 -49.81 -91.08
CA MET A 1 56.78 -50.46 -90.92
C MET A 1 56.40 -50.36 -89.44
N LEU A 2 55.21 -49.80 -89.15
CA LEU A 2 54.43 -49.55 -87.90
C LEU A 2 55.03 -49.81 -86.48
N PRO A 3 54.52 -49.19 -85.37
CA PRO A 3 53.70 -47.95 -85.20
C PRO A 3 54.22 -47.01 -84.07
N ALA A 4 54.08 -45.68 -84.14
CA ALA A 4 53.02 -44.82 -83.58
C ALA A 4 52.39 -45.23 -82.22
N ALA A 5 52.69 -44.47 -81.15
CA ALA A 5 51.90 -44.41 -79.92
C ALA A 5 51.66 -42.93 -79.54
N LEU A 6 50.40 -42.50 -79.66
CA LEU A 6 49.90 -41.17 -79.28
C LEU A 6 49.47 -41.20 -77.81
N PHE A 7 50.09 -40.38 -76.96
CA PHE A 7 49.60 -40.09 -75.61
C PHE A 7 48.64 -38.90 -75.66
N SER A 8 47.36 -39.14 -75.38
CA SER A 8 46.35 -38.09 -75.18
C SER A 8 46.24 -37.78 -73.68
N PHE A 9 46.54 -36.54 -73.28
CA PHE A 9 46.20 -36.01 -71.96
C PHE A 9 44.75 -35.51 -71.98
N ALA A 10 43.87 -36.15 -71.21
CA ALA A 10 42.52 -35.68 -70.96
C ALA A 10 42.53 -34.59 -69.88
N ILE A 11 42.06 -33.39 -70.22
CA ILE A 11 41.83 -32.29 -69.27
C ILE A 11 40.48 -32.52 -68.59
N ILE A 12 40.49 -32.81 -67.28
CA ILE A 12 39.27 -32.91 -66.47
C ILE A 12 38.89 -31.50 -66.02
N ASN A 13 37.85 -30.91 -66.62
CA ASN A 13 37.22 -29.68 -66.13
C ASN A 13 36.39 -29.97 -64.87
N HIS A 14 36.90 -29.55 -63.71
CA HIS A 14 36.11 -29.51 -62.48
C HIS A 14 35.23 -28.24 -62.48
N HIS A 15 33.95 -28.41 -62.80
CA HIS A 15 32.94 -27.37 -62.56
C HIS A 15 32.66 -27.26 -61.06
N ILE A 16 33.26 -26.25 -60.43
CA ILE A 16 32.91 -25.84 -59.06
C ILE A 16 31.61 -25.03 -59.16
N ASN A 17 30.47 -25.66 -58.91
CA ASN A 17 29.21 -24.97 -58.67
C ASN A 17 29.30 -24.24 -57.32
N SER A 18 29.61 -22.94 -57.34
CA SER A 18 29.48 -22.08 -56.17
C SER A 18 28.00 -21.73 -55.98
N THR A 19 27.35 -22.39 -55.01
CA THR A 19 26.03 -21.97 -54.55
C THR A 19 26.17 -20.62 -53.84
N ALA A 20 25.75 -19.54 -54.52
CA ALA A 20 25.65 -18.22 -53.92
C ALA A 20 24.66 -18.28 -52.74
N ALA A 21 25.15 -18.03 -51.52
CA ALA A 21 24.29 -17.90 -50.36
C ALA A 21 23.31 -16.74 -50.57
N ALA A 22 22.02 -17.04 -50.70
CA ALA A 22 20.97 -16.04 -50.85
C ALA A 22 21.05 -15.04 -49.68
N LYS A 23 21.30 -13.76 -50.02
CA LYS A 23 21.42 -12.68 -49.05
C LYS A 23 20.07 -12.51 -48.35
N VAL A 24 19.95 -13.02 -47.12
CA VAL A 24 18.73 -12.92 -46.31
C VAL A 24 18.31 -11.45 -46.27
N ALA A 25 17.08 -11.17 -46.73
CA ALA A 25 16.56 -9.81 -46.79
C ALA A 25 16.64 -9.15 -45.41
N SER A 26 17.25 -7.95 -45.33
CA SER A 26 17.37 -7.22 -44.08
C SER A 26 16.02 -6.67 -43.63
N ALA A 27 15.85 -6.48 -42.31
CA ALA A 27 14.61 -5.91 -41.79
C ALA A 27 14.44 -4.47 -42.27
N LYS A 28 13.23 -4.14 -42.75
CA LYS A 28 12.86 -2.81 -43.26
C LYS A 28 11.96 -2.09 -42.27
N VAL A 29 12.35 -0.88 -41.86
CA VAL A 29 11.51 -0.01 -41.03
C VAL A 29 10.44 0.61 -41.92
N LEU A 30 9.17 0.39 -41.58
CA LEU A 30 8.02 0.89 -42.34
C LEU A 30 7.52 2.24 -41.78
N LYS A 31 7.44 2.36 -40.46
CA LYS A 31 6.92 3.56 -39.79
C LYS A 31 7.53 3.71 -38.40
N VAL A 32 7.79 4.94 -37.97
CA VAL A 32 8.18 5.27 -36.59
C VAL A 32 7.31 6.42 -36.10
N ASN A 33 6.65 6.24 -34.96
CA ASN A 33 5.86 7.28 -34.31
C ASN A 33 6.27 7.42 -32.84
N SER A 34 6.02 8.57 -32.24
CA SER A 34 6.01 8.72 -30.78
C SER A 34 4.86 7.91 -30.17
N THR A 35 5.00 7.56 -28.89
CA THR A 35 3.93 6.93 -28.10
C THR A 35 3.71 7.71 -26.82
N ALA A 36 2.52 7.58 -26.23
CA ALA A 36 2.34 7.95 -24.84
C ALA A 36 3.40 7.23 -23.98
N LYS A 37 3.96 7.96 -23.00
CA LYS A 37 4.95 7.39 -22.10
C LYS A 37 4.28 6.30 -21.27
N ALA A 38 4.80 5.09 -21.39
CA ALA A 38 4.35 3.94 -20.61
C ALA A 38 5.56 3.14 -20.13
N THR A 39 5.41 2.49 -18.99
CA THR A 39 6.46 1.74 -18.30
C THR A 39 6.26 0.24 -18.49
N TYR A 40 7.37 -0.48 -18.62
CA TYR A 40 7.38 -1.90 -18.92
C TYR A 40 8.52 -2.64 -18.22
N HIS A 41 8.29 -3.91 -17.89
CA HIS A 41 9.35 -4.90 -17.69
C HIS A 41 9.64 -5.62 -19.00
N ALA A 42 10.90 -6.01 -19.20
CA ALA A 42 11.33 -6.83 -20.32
C ALA A 42 11.90 -8.15 -19.80
N SER A 43 11.16 -9.26 -19.96
CA SER A 43 11.55 -10.55 -19.36
C SER A 43 12.36 -11.45 -20.30
N LYS A 44 12.31 -11.19 -21.62
CA LYS A 44 12.91 -12.03 -22.66
C LYS A 44 13.27 -11.27 -23.94
N GLY A 45 14.08 -11.89 -24.79
CA GLY A 45 14.48 -11.37 -26.09
C GLY A 45 15.64 -10.37 -26.04
N TYR A 46 15.90 -9.74 -27.19
CA TYR A 46 17.03 -8.83 -27.36
C TYR A 46 16.58 -7.38 -27.58
N ILE A 47 17.37 -6.46 -27.02
CA ILE A 47 17.26 -5.02 -27.29
C ILE A 47 18.26 -4.69 -28.41
N TYR A 48 17.75 -4.04 -29.45
CA TYR A 48 18.51 -3.67 -30.65
C TYR A 48 18.88 -2.19 -30.62
N LYS A 49 20.05 -1.83 -31.13
CA LYS A 49 20.52 -0.43 -31.17
C LYS A 49 19.58 0.46 -31.99
N ASN A 50 18.98 -0.09 -33.05
CA ASN A 50 18.19 0.62 -34.06
C ASN A 50 16.98 -0.24 -34.49
N ALA A 51 16.00 0.43 -35.11
CA ALA A 51 14.78 -0.22 -35.59
C ALA A 51 15.01 -1.16 -36.80
N THR A 52 16.17 -1.08 -37.45
CA THR A 52 16.59 -2.01 -38.53
C THR A 52 17.06 -3.37 -37.99
N LEU A 53 17.11 -3.54 -36.67
CA LEU A 53 17.40 -4.82 -35.99
C LEU A 53 18.77 -5.42 -36.34
N THR A 54 19.74 -4.61 -36.78
CA THR A 54 21.04 -5.10 -37.26
C THR A 54 22.01 -5.42 -36.13
N LYS A 55 21.91 -4.72 -34.99
CA LYS A 55 22.80 -4.91 -33.84
C LYS A 55 22.03 -5.13 -32.55
N LYS A 56 22.15 -6.34 -31.99
CA LYS A 56 21.73 -6.66 -30.62
C LYS A 56 22.75 -6.03 -29.66
N ILE A 57 22.28 -5.29 -28.66
CA ILE A 57 23.15 -4.58 -27.69
C ILE A 57 22.91 -5.03 -26.26
N HIS A 58 21.71 -5.56 -25.95
CA HIS A 58 21.40 -6.13 -24.64
C HIS A 58 20.52 -7.37 -24.77
N ASN A 59 20.63 -8.27 -23.80
CA ASN A 59 19.67 -9.35 -23.59
C ASN A 59 18.71 -8.93 -22.46
N ALA A 60 17.42 -8.81 -22.76
CA ALA A 60 16.42 -8.34 -21.80
C ALA A 60 16.31 -9.24 -20.56
N LYS A 61 16.67 -10.52 -20.67
CA LYS A 61 16.67 -11.46 -19.53
C LYS A 61 17.60 -11.02 -18.38
N ASN A 62 18.59 -10.15 -18.65
CA ASN A 62 19.52 -9.63 -17.66
C ASN A 62 18.95 -8.42 -16.90
N TYR A 63 17.76 -7.94 -17.27
CA TYR A 63 17.15 -6.69 -16.78
C TYR A 63 15.69 -6.91 -16.36
N ARG A 64 15.35 -8.10 -15.87
CA ARG A 64 13.96 -8.47 -15.54
C ARG A 64 13.29 -7.51 -14.56
N GLN A 65 14.05 -7.01 -13.59
CA GLN A 65 13.58 -6.07 -12.56
C GLN A 65 13.72 -4.59 -12.99
N THR A 66 14.29 -4.32 -14.18
CA THR A 66 14.46 -2.95 -14.66
C THR A 66 13.17 -2.42 -15.25
N ILE A 67 12.77 -1.22 -14.81
CA ILE A 67 11.69 -0.47 -15.41
C ILE A 67 12.20 0.26 -16.66
N PHE A 68 11.55 -0.01 -17.77
CA PHE A 68 11.80 0.63 -19.05
C PHE A 68 10.67 1.59 -19.43
N TYR A 69 11.04 2.79 -19.86
CA TYR A 69 10.14 3.81 -20.37
C TYR A 69 10.09 3.73 -21.89
N ALA A 70 8.92 3.38 -22.45
CA ALA A 70 8.70 3.41 -23.89
C ALA A 70 8.34 4.83 -24.35
N SER A 71 8.96 5.29 -25.43
CA SER A 71 8.71 6.63 -25.98
C SER A 71 8.40 6.66 -27.48
N LYS A 72 8.70 5.56 -28.19
CA LYS A 72 8.46 5.43 -29.64
C LYS A 72 8.04 4.01 -29.97
N GLN A 73 7.30 3.88 -31.07
CA GLN A 73 7.02 2.60 -31.71
C GLN A 73 7.53 2.60 -33.15
N ALA A 74 8.15 1.50 -33.56
CA ALA A 74 8.58 1.24 -34.92
C ALA A 74 7.86 0.01 -35.47
N THR A 75 7.20 0.15 -36.61
CA THR A 75 6.65 -0.96 -37.38
C THR A 75 7.73 -1.46 -38.32
N VAL A 76 8.14 -2.71 -38.17
CA VAL A 76 9.29 -3.29 -38.87
C VAL A 76 8.85 -4.53 -39.63
N LYS A 77 9.11 -4.57 -40.94
CA LYS A 77 9.03 -5.78 -41.76
C LYS A 77 10.31 -6.58 -41.53
N LYS A 78 10.19 -7.73 -40.89
CA LYS A 78 11.31 -8.63 -40.59
C LYS A 78 11.82 -9.30 -41.86
N SER A 79 13.00 -9.92 -41.76
CA SER A 79 13.62 -10.70 -42.84
C SER A 79 12.73 -11.84 -43.37
N ASN A 80 11.87 -12.39 -42.51
CA ASN A 80 10.88 -13.41 -42.88
C ASN A 80 9.61 -12.84 -43.53
N GLY A 81 9.61 -11.57 -43.95
CA GLY A 81 8.48 -10.89 -44.58
C GLY A 81 7.37 -10.45 -43.63
N LYS A 82 7.34 -10.93 -42.38
CA LYS A 82 6.30 -10.58 -41.39
C LYS A 82 6.54 -9.21 -40.78
N THR A 83 5.47 -8.49 -40.52
CA THR A 83 5.52 -7.19 -39.83
C THR A 83 5.36 -7.35 -38.32
N ALA A 84 6.14 -6.59 -37.54
CA ALA A 84 6.03 -6.56 -36.09
C ALA A 84 6.29 -5.15 -35.55
N VAL A 85 5.73 -4.85 -34.38
CA VAL A 85 5.96 -3.56 -33.71
C VAL A 85 7.04 -3.73 -32.64
N TYR A 86 7.99 -2.81 -32.66
CA TYR A 86 9.08 -2.68 -31.70
C TYR A 86 8.92 -1.37 -30.95
N TYR A 87 9.07 -1.39 -29.62
CA TYR A 87 9.12 -0.16 -28.82
C TYR A 87 10.57 0.24 -28.59
N TYR A 88 10.83 1.54 -28.69
CA TYR A 88 12.06 2.14 -28.19
C TYR A 88 11.92 2.36 -26.69
N ILE A 89 12.74 1.66 -25.93
CA ILE A 89 12.78 1.67 -24.47
C ILE A 89 14.07 2.29 -23.95
N THR A 90 13.99 2.94 -22.80
CA THR A 90 15.11 3.51 -22.03
C THR A 90 14.89 3.23 -20.55
N ASP A 91 15.91 2.85 -19.80
CA ASP A 91 15.86 2.85 -18.34
C ASP A 91 15.96 4.27 -17.77
N LYS A 92 15.74 4.44 -16.46
CA LYS A 92 15.75 5.76 -15.80
C LYS A 92 17.09 6.50 -15.95
N LYS A 93 18.22 5.77 -16.00
CA LYS A 93 19.57 6.34 -16.12
C LYS A 93 20.01 6.53 -17.57
N ASN A 94 19.18 6.16 -18.55
CA ASN A 94 19.51 6.12 -19.98
C ASN A 94 20.71 5.21 -20.33
N ALA A 95 21.11 4.31 -19.43
CA ALA A 95 22.22 3.37 -19.61
C ALA A 95 21.84 2.19 -20.51
N VAL A 96 20.60 1.71 -20.42
CA VAL A 96 20.08 0.61 -21.23
C VAL A 96 18.96 1.15 -22.10
N ARG A 97 19.18 1.16 -23.42
CA ARG A 97 18.23 1.74 -24.37
C ARG A 97 18.27 1.06 -25.73
N GLY A 98 17.14 1.06 -26.44
CA GLY A 98 17.05 0.54 -27.79
C GLY A 98 15.66 0.00 -28.13
N TYR A 99 15.56 -0.69 -29.27
CA TYR A 99 14.32 -1.26 -29.78
C TYR A 99 14.14 -2.71 -29.33
N ILE A 100 13.00 -3.03 -28.74
CA ILE A 100 12.61 -4.39 -28.39
C ILE A 100 11.23 -4.71 -28.93
N TRP A 101 10.99 -5.96 -29.31
CA TRP A 101 9.70 -6.40 -29.79
C TRP A 101 8.64 -6.25 -28.68
N ARG A 102 7.50 -5.62 -28.98
CA ARG A 102 6.49 -5.30 -27.97
C ARG A 102 5.96 -6.52 -27.20
N GLY A 103 5.93 -7.70 -27.84
CA GLY A 103 5.44 -8.94 -27.20
C GLY A 103 6.40 -9.54 -26.16
N ASN A 104 7.57 -8.95 -25.98
CA ASN A 104 8.48 -9.27 -24.87
C ASN A 104 8.35 -8.31 -23.68
N LEU A 105 7.45 -7.33 -23.79
CA LEU A 105 7.20 -6.33 -22.76
C LEU A 105 5.92 -6.65 -22.01
N VAL A 106 5.97 -6.49 -20.70
CA VAL A 106 4.81 -6.53 -19.80
C VAL A 106 4.68 -5.14 -19.20
N LYS A 107 3.47 -4.56 -19.21
CA LYS A 107 3.24 -3.25 -18.60
C LYS A 107 3.65 -3.31 -17.13
N ALA A 108 4.35 -2.28 -16.68
CA ALA A 108 4.79 -2.13 -15.30
C ALA A 108 4.16 -0.87 -14.72
N GLU A 109 3.65 -0.95 -13.50
CA GLU A 109 3.28 0.24 -12.75
C GLU A 109 4.53 0.80 -12.03
N VAL A 110 4.56 2.11 -11.83
CA VAL A 110 5.63 2.77 -11.09
C VAL A 110 4.96 3.66 -10.05
N PRO A 111 5.36 3.56 -8.78
CA PRO A 111 4.80 4.44 -7.76
C PRO A 111 5.17 5.89 -8.07
N MET A 112 4.33 6.81 -7.59
CA MET A 112 4.65 8.23 -7.64
C MET A 112 5.94 8.52 -6.86
N SER A 113 6.59 9.64 -7.16
CA SER A 113 7.79 10.03 -6.41
C SER A 113 7.43 10.44 -4.98
N GLN A 114 8.34 10.22 -4.02
CA GLN A 114 8.20 10.67 -2.64
C GLN A 114 7.84 12.16 -2.55
N LYS A 115 8.49 13.01 -3.38
CA LYS A 115 8.20 14.45 -3.45
C LYS A 115 6.77 14.73 -3.88
N SER A 116 6.25 13.98 -4.85
CA SER A 116 4.87 14.11 -5.31
C SER A 116 3.88 13.68 -4.24
N LEU A 117 4.18 12.59 -3.53
CA LEU A 117 3.35 12.08 -2.44
C LEU A 117 3.28 13.08 -1.29
N VAL A 118 4.42 13.57 -0.80
CA VAL A 118 4.47 14.56 0.29
C VAL A 118 3.70 15.83 -0.09
N LYS A 119 3.77 16.27 -1.35
CA LYS A 119 2.97 17.41 -1.84
C LYS A 119 1.47 17.14 -1.76
N LEU A 120 1.03 15.92 -2.00
CA LEU A 120 -0.37 15.52 -1.90
C LEU A 120 -0.83 15.46 -0.43
N ILE A 121 -0.02 14.86 0.43
CA ILE A 121 -0.25 14.80 1.89
C ILE A 121 -0.41 16.22 2.46
N ASN A 122 0.50 17.15 2.12
CA ASN A 122 0.47 18.52 2.63
C ASN A 122 -0.71 19.37 2.12
N ARG A 123 -1.46 18.89 1.11
CA ARG A 123 -2.69 19.54 0.62
C ARG A 123 -3.94 19.01 1.31
N SER A 124 -3.84 17.86 1.98
CA SER A 124 -4.92 17.29 2.76
C SER A 124 -4.97 17.96 4.14
N PRO A 125 -6.13 18.00 4.82
CA PRO A 125 -6.19 18.40 6.21
C PRO A 125 -5.25 17.54 7.06
N ASP A 126 -4.67 18.13 8.11
CA ASP A 126 -3.62 17.48 8.89
C ASP A 126 -4.07 16.13 9.46
N MET A 127 -3.25 15.09 9.38
CA MET A 127 -3.58 13.72 9.83
C MET A 127 -4.95 13.16 9.33
N ASN A 128 -5.57 13.77 8.31
CA ASN A 128 -6.84 13.32 7.75
C ASN A 128 -6.62 12.84 6.29
N PRO A 129 -6.51 11.53 6.04
CA PRO A 129 -6.28 11.00 4.70
C PRO A 129 -7.59 11.01 3.92
N VAL A 130 -7.97 12.15 3.37
CA VAL A 130 -9.18 12.32 2.56
C VAL A 130 -9.14 11.49 1.26
N GLU A 131 -10.22 11.50 0.48
CA GLU A 131 -10.37 10.69 -0.75
C GLU A 131 -9.16 10.74 -1.69
N SER A 132 -8.54 11.91 -1.89
CA SER A 132 -7.36 12.04 -2.76
C SER A 132 -6.15 11.18 -2.32
N ILE A 133 -6.10 10.80 -1.05
CA ILE A 133 -5.11 9.91 -0.45
C ILE A 133 -5.59 8.46 -0.49
N GLN A 134 -6.88 8.21 -0.26
CA GLN A 134 -7.49 6.85 -0.27
C GLN A 134 -7.70 6.27 -1.68
N SER A 135 -7.67 7.11 -2.71
CA SER A 135 -7.90 6.70 -4.10
C SER A 135 -6.61 6.48 -4.90
N LEU A 136 -5.45 6.41 -4.24
CA LEU A 136 -4.18 6.16 -4.92
C LEU A 136 -4.11 4.70 -5.41
N LYS A 137 -3.24 4.45 -6.38
CA LYS A 137 -3.01 3.07 -6.82
C LYS A 137 -2.32 2.27 -5.70
N PRO A 138 -2.61 0.96 -5.56
CA PRO A 138 -2.00 0.05 -4.58
C PRO A 138 -0.47 0.19 -4.46
N ILE A 139 0.23 0.26 -5.59
CA ILE A 139 1.69 0.40 -5.65
C ILE A 139 2.23 1.64 -4.89
N ASN A 140 1.43 2.69 -4.71
CA ASN A 140 1.87 3.87 -3.95
C ASN A 140 1.87 3.60 -2.45
N TYR A 141 0.92 2.82 -1.95
CA TYR A 141 0.87 2.42 -0.53
C TYR A 141 2.02 1.47 -0.22
N GLU A 142 2.20 0.43 -1.04
CA GLU A 142 3.29 -0.53 -0.91
C GLU A 142 4.68 0.15 -0.94
N ALA A 143 4.86 1.14 -1.83
CA ALA A 143 6.16 1.78 -1.99
C ALA A 143 6.47 2.84 -0.92
N HIS A 144 5.44 3.39 -0.25
CA HIS A 144 5.57 4.56 0.63
C HIS A 144 4.85 4.42 1.96
N GLU A 145 4.62 3.19 2.42
CA GLU A 145 3.93 2.86 3.68
C GLU A 145 4.39 3.75 4.85
N ALA A 146 5.70 3.80 5.14
CA ALA A 146 6.26 4.63 6.20
C ALA A 146 5.94 6.14 6.09
N ALA A 147 5.69 6.65 4.89
CA ALA A 147 5.29 8.04 4.70
C ALA A 147 3.82 8.25 5.10
N PHE A 148 2.94 7.26 4.85
CA PHE A 148 1.56 7.27 5.32
C PHE A 148 1.49 7.11 6.83
N ASP A 149 2.24 6.16 7.38
CA ASP A 149 2.32 5.89 8.81
C ASP A 149 2.64 7.17 9.60
N LEU A 150 3.70 7.86 9.19
CA LEU A 150 4.12 9.09 9.82
C LEU A 150 3.14 10.24 9.58
N ALA A 151 2.59 10.38 8.37
CA ALA A 151 1.72 11.51 8.04
C ALA A 151 0.35 11.44 8.73
N TYR A 152 -0.12 10.24 9.05
CA TYR A 152 -1.46 9.97 9.56
C TYR A 152 -1.45 9.32 10.95
N ASN A 153 -0.29 9.21 11.60
CA ASN A 153 -0.12 8.55 12.89
C ASN A 153 -0.73 7.16 12.89
N VAL A 154 -0.41 6.32 11.91
CA VAL A 154 -0.94 4.95 11.82
C VAL A 154 0.19 3.95 11.87
N PHE A 155 -0.07 2.77 12.44
CA PHE A 155 0.93 1.73 12.60
C PHE A 155 0.28 0.35 12.68
N HIS A 156 1.01 -0.70 12.32
CA HIS A 156 0.54 -2.08 12.41
C HIS A 156 0.62 -2.61 13.86
N PHE A 157 -0.34 -2.19 14.71
CA PHE A 157 -0.39 -2.60 16.13
C PHE A 157 -0.84 -4.04 16.33
N SER A 158 -1.73 -4.54 15.46
CA SER A 158 -2.36 -5.85 15.61
C SER A 158 -1.58 -6.94 14.89
N PRO A 159 -1.54 -8.18 15.39
CA PRO A 159 -1.01 -9.30 14.63
C PRO A 159 -1.92 -9.58 13.43
N THR A 160 -1.33 -10.02 12.32
CA THR A 160 -2.06 -10.38 11.09
C THR A 160 -3.13 -11.46 11.28
N SER A 161 -3.07 -12.22 12.37
CA SER A 161 -4.08 -13.23 12.73
C SER A 161 -5.35 -12.66 13.38
N MET A 162 -5.31 -11.40 13.86
CA MET A 162 -6.45 -10.77 14.54
C MET A 162 -7.61 -10.52 13.59
N PHE A 163 -7.30 -10.02 12.39
CA PHE A 163 -8.28 -9.74 11.36
C PHE A 163 -8.21 -10.78 10.24
N LYS A 164 -9.31 -11.46 10.01
CA LYS A 164 -9.47 -12.41 8.90
C LYS A 164 -10.47 -11.83 7.92
N ASN A 165 -10.02 -11.50 6.72
CA ASN A 165 -10.81 -10.77 5.73
C ASN A 165 -11.38 -9.46 6.29
N ASN A 166 -10.53 -8.69 6.99
CA ASN A 166 -10.90 -7.42 7.62
C ASN A 166 -11.93 -7.53 8.74
N GLN A 167 -12.02 -8.70 9.40
CA GLN A 167 -12.91 -8.94 10.52
C GLN A 167 -12.20 -9.51 11.73
N ALA A 168 -12.42 -8.90 12.90
CA ALA A 168 -12.05 -9.44 14.20
C ALA A 168 -13.27 -10.04 14.92
N THR A 169 -13.05 -11.16 15.61
CA THR A 169 -14.06 -11.85 16.42
C THR A 169 -13.78 -11.54 17.89
N VAL A 170 -14.65 -10.76 18.53
CA VAL A 170 -14.44 -10.14 19.84
C VAL A 170 -15.13 -10.95 20.93
N TYR A 171 -14.38 -11.35 21.96
CA TYR A 171 -14.91 -12.02 23.14
C TYR A 171 -14.60 -11.21 24.40
N THR A 172 -15.64 -10.84 25.16
CA THR A 172 -15.49 -10.27 26.50
C THR A 172 -15.60 -11.36 27.57
N VAL A 173 -14.70 -11.35 28.54
CA VAL A 173 -14.72 -12.30 29.67
C VAL A 173 -15.66 -11.85 30.76
N ASP A 174 -15.77 -10.55 30.96
CA ASP A 174 -16.51 -9.93 32.04
C ASP A 174 -17.90 -9.52 31.51
N PRO A 175 -19.01 -10.13 32.02
CA PRO A 175 -20.35 -9.85 31.52
C PRO A 175 -20.75 -8.38 31.62
N GLU A 176 -20.27 -7.67 32.64
CA GLU A 176 -20.49 -6.24 32.86
C GLU A 176 -20.05 -5.37 31.68
N LEU A 177 -18.99 -5.78 30.96
CA LEU A 177 -18.50 -5.06 29.79
C LEU A 177 -19.31 -5.36 28.51
N SER A 178 -20.20 -6.37 28.51
CA SER A 178 -20.81 -6.89 27.27
C SER A 178 -21.60 -5.85 26.49
N GLN A 179 -22.32 -4.97 27.17
CA GLN A 179 -23.07 -3.91 26.50
C GLN A 179 -22.14 -2.85 25.91
N HIS A 180 -21.14 -2.42 26.67
CA HIS A 180 -20.16 -1.43 26.22
C HIS A 180 -19.34 -1.94 25.03
N VAL A 181 -18.91 -3.20 25.06
CA VAL A 181 -18.23 -3.85 23.94
C VAL A 181 -19.11 -3.90 22.69
N GLN A 182 -20.39 -4.26 22.83
CA GLN A 182 -21.33 -4.23 21.71
C GLN A 182 -21.52 -2.82 21.14
N ASN A 183 -21.71 -1.83 21.99
CA ASN A 183 -21.87 -0.44 21.57
C ASN A 183 -20.63 0.08 20.83
N ALA A 184 -19.43 -0.19 21.35
CA ALA A 184 -18.16 0.22 20.74
C ALA A 184 -17.94 -0.44 19.37
N MET A 185 -18.23 -1.74 19.24
CA MET A 185 -18.18 -2.44 17.95
C MET A 185 -19.19 -1.88 16.95
N THR A 186 -20.43 -1.64 17.38
CA THR A 186 -21.48 -1.04 16.54
C THR A 186 -21.05 0.32 16.00
N LYS A 187 -20.47 1.19 16.83
CA LYS A 187 -19.96 2.50 16.39
C LYS A 187 -18.96 2.37 15.24
N TRP A 188 -17.95 1.51 15.37
CA TRP A 188 -16.97 1.30 14.30
C TRP A 188 -17.57 0.67 13.05
N ASN A 189 -18.42 -0.34 13.21
CA ASN A 189 -19.08 -1.01 12.09
C ASN A 189 -19.98 -0.04 11.31
N GLU A 190 -20.75 0.80 12.00
CA GLU A 190 -21.60 1.82 11.38
C GLU A 190 -20.77 2.90 10.68
N ALA A 191 -19.74 3.42 11.34
CA ALA A 191 -18.87 4.45 10.76
C ALA A 191 -18.15 3.96 9.49
N LEU A 192 -17.67 2.70 9.50
CA LEU A 192 -16.99 2.08 8.36
C LEU A 192 -17.97 1.56 7.30
N GLY A 193 -19.25 1.40 7.64
CA GLY A 193 -20.28 0.88 6.72
C GLY A 193 -20.15 -0.62 6.44
N GLU A 194 -19.45 -1.36 7.29
CA GLU A 194 -19.22 -2.81 7.15
C GLU A 194 -19.02 -3.48 8.51
N THR A 195 -19.20 -4.80 8.58
CA THR A 195 -18.91 -5.56 9.81
C THR A 195 -17.40 -5.79 9.95
N VAL A 196 -16.75 -5.01 10.79
CA VAL A 196 -15.33 -5.13 11.14
C VAL A 196 -15.14 -5.92 12.43
N PHE A 197 -16.02 -5.69 13.40
CA PHE A 197 -16.04 -6.42 14.66
C PHE A 197 -17.33 -7.23 14.80
N LYS A 198 -17.20 -8.49 15.20
CA LYS A 198 -18.33 -9.39 15.48
C LYS A 198 -18.17 -10.06 16.83
N LEU A 199 -19.28 -10.36 17.49
CA LEU A 199 -19.25 -11.14 18.73
C LEU A 199 -18.69 -12.55 18.49
N GLY A 200 -17.83 -12.95 19.41
CA GLY A 200 -17.22 -14.26 19.51
C GLY A 200 -17.67 -15.03 20.74
N SER A 201 -16.93 -16.07 21.05
CA SER A 201 -17.11 -16.88 22.26
C SER A 201 -15.75 -17.22 22.87
N LYS A 202 -15.76 -17.76 24.09
CA LYS A 202 -14.55 -18.24 24.79
C LYS A 202 -13.69 -19.20 23.94
N ASN A 203 -14.33 -19.97 23.06
CA ASN A 203 -13.65 -20.98 22.23
C ASN A 203 -13.39 -20.49 20.79
N ASN A 204 -13.91 -19.32 20.41
CA ASN A 204 -13.76 -18.76 19.07
C ASN A 204 -13.72 -17.23 19.14
N TYR A 205 -12.50 -16.70 19.23
CA TYR A 205 -12.22 -15.28 19.19
C TYR A 205 -10.85 -15.02 18.56
N THR A 206 -10.65 -13.80 18.07
CA THR A 206 -9.36 -13.28 17.64
C THR A 206 -8.93 -12.04 18.44
N LEU A 207 -9.88 -11.40 19.14
CA LEU A 207 -9.64 -10.31 20.07
C LEU A 207 -10.38 -10.58 21.39
N ARG A 208 -9.66 -10.47 22.51
CA ARG A 208 -10.22 -10.63 23.85
C ARG A 208 -10.31 -9.28 24.55
N ILE A 209 -11.39 -9.06 25.28
CA ILE A 209 -11.59 -7.88 26.14
C ILE A 209 -11.85 -8.37 27.57
N SER A 210 -11.20 -7.76 28.56
CA SER A 210 -11.47 -8.05 29.97
C SER A 210 -11.10 -6.88 30.86
N PHE A 211 -11.46 -6.96 32.13
CA PHE A 211 -10.88 -6.07 33.12
C PHE A 211 -9.36 -6.28 33.28
N GLY A 212 -8.67 -5.20 33.61
CA GLY A 212 -7.28 -5.15 34.03
C GLY A 212 -7.10 -4.23 35.25
N ASN A 213 -5.87 -3.77 35.48
CA ASN A 213 -5.50 -2.98 36.66
C ASN A 213 -4.80 -1.67 36.25
N GLY A 214 -5.54 -0.83 35.53
CA GLY A 214 -5.06 0.42 34.96
C GLY A 214 -4.92 1.57 35.96
N ALA A 215 -5.65 1.57 37.07
CA ALA A 215 -5.50 2.61 38.10
C ALA A 215 -4.08 2.68 38.71
N LYS A 216 -3.33 1.56 38.70
CA LYS A 216 -1.91 1.54 39.13
C LYS A 216 -0.94 2.03 38.05
N GLU A 217 -1.37 2.00 36.80
CA GLU A 217 -0.55 2.22 35.61
C GLU A 217 -1.01 3.48 34.81
N ASN A 218 -2.01 4.18 35.33
CA ASN A 218 -2.57 5.44 34.82
C ASN A 218 -3.19 5.32 33.42
N TRP A 219 -4.07 4.33 33.23
CA TRP A 219 -4.88 4.15 32.02
C TRP A 219 -6.30 3.65 32.34
N ASP A 220 -7.28 4.00 31.50
CA ASP A 220 -8.68 3.54 31.60
C ASP A 220 -8.99 2.39 30.62
N GLY A 221 -8.34 2.44 29.45
CA GLY A 221 -8.26 1.38 28.46
C GLY A 221 -6.80 1.13 28.09
N LEU A 222 -6.49 -0.11 27.70
CA LEU A 222 -5.18 -0.46 27.16
C LEU A 222 -5.30 -1.59 26.14
N TYR A 223 -4.91 -1.32 24.91
CA TYR A 223 -4.57 -2.33 23.92
C TYR A 223 -3.08 -2.66 23.96
N ASP A 224 -2.74 -3.90 24.30
CA ASP A 224 -1.34 -4.36 24.43
C ASP A 224 -0.75 -4.98 23.15
N GLY A 225 -1.45 -4.84 22.01
CA GLY A 225 -1.13 -5.52 20.75
C GLY A 225 -1.68 -6.94 20.65
N LYS A 226 -2.43 -7.44 21.65
CA LYS A 226 -3.07 -8.76 21.62
C LYS A 226 -4.50 -8.75 22.13
N GLN A 227 -4.76 -7.98 23.19
CA GLN A 227 -6.06 -7.90 23.85
C GLN A 227 -6.27 -6.51 24.43
N ILE A 228 -7.54 -6.20 24.73
CA ILE A 228 -7.93 -4.95 25.35
C ILE A 228 -8.20 -5.20 26.84
N TYR A 229 -7.67 -4.32 27.67
CA TYR A 229 -8.01 -4.21 29.08
C TYR A 229 -8.81 -2.95 29.35
N VAL A 230 -9.77 -3.05 30.26
CA VAL A 230 -10.51 -1.91 30.83
C VAL A 230 -10.16 -1.83 32.31
N ASP A 231 -9.90 -0.65 32.86
CA ASP A 231 -9.56 -0.55 34.27
C ASP A 231 -10.73 -0.93 35.17
N LYS A 232 -10.51 -1.93 36.05
CA LYS A 232 -11.57 -2.42 36.93
C LYS A 232 -11.92 -1.43 38.05
N SER A 233 -10.94 -0.70 38.56
CA SER A 233 -11.14 0.15 39.74
C SER A 233 -11.96 1.38 39.38
N HIS A 234 -11.56 2.08 38.33
CA HIS A 234 -12.27 3.22 37.78
C HIS A 234 -13.65 2.82 37.25
N TYR A 235 -13.78 1.67 36.59
CA TYR A 235 -15.10 1.20 36.11
C TYR A 235 -16.12 1.03 37.23
N ASN A 236 -15.69 0.54 38.39
CA ASN A 236 -16.57 0.32 39.54
C ASN A 236 -16.71 1.54 40.46
N ASP A 237 -15.99 2.63 40.19
CA ASP A 237 -16.14 3.88 40.95
C ASP A 237 -17.31 4.69 40.39
N ALA A 238 -18.39 4.78 41.17
CA ALA A 238 -19.59 5.55 40.82
C ALA A 238 -19.34 7.05 40.59
N LYS A 239 -18.22 7.60 41.06
CA LYS A 239 -17.82 8.99 40.80
C LYS A 239 -16.99 9.12 39.53
N TYR A 240 -16.38 8.04 39.03
CA TYR A 240 -15.54 8.12 37.85
C TYR A 240 -16.37 8.09 36.55
N PRO A 241 -16.02 8.88 35.52
CA PRO A 241 -15.02 9.96 35.52
C PRO A 241 -15.62 11.31 35.99
N LEU A 242 -16.95 11.40 36.13
CA LEU A 242 -17.71 12.65 36.24
C LEU A 242 -17.33 13.52 37.45
N GLY A 243 -16.97 12.90 38.58
CA GLY A 243 -16.55 13.56 39.81
C GLY A 243 -15.17 14.21 39.75
N TYR A 244 -14.39 13.95 38.70
CA TYR A 244 -13.03 14.48 38.49
C TYR A 244 -12.94 15.49 37.34
N ILE A 245 -14.05 15.71 36.64
CA ILE A 245 -14.15 16.66 35.54
C ILE A 245 -14.97 17.89 35.99
N ARG A 246 -14.80 19.02 35.30
CA ARG A 246 -15.57 20.25 35.59
C ARG A 246 -17.08 19.95 35.51
N PRO A 247 -17.91 20.37 36.48
CA PRO A 247 -19.35 20.06 36.50
C PRO A 247 -20.10 20.41 35.21
N GLN A 248 -19.74 21.53 34.57
CA GLN A 248 -20.35 21.96 33.30
C GLN A 248 -20.06 21.01 32.12
N LEU A 249 -18.95 20.28 32.16
CA LEU A 249 -18.60 19.26 31.16
C LEU A 249 -19.17 17.90 31.55
N ALA A 250 -19.08 17.53 32.84
CA ALA A 250 -19.66 16.28 33.36
C ALA A 250 -21.17 16.16 33.07
N ALA A 251 -21.90 17.28 33.06
CA ALA A 251 -23.32 17.30 32.70
C ALA A 251 -23.63 16.99 31.21
N LYS A 252 -22.61 16.89 30.34
CA LYS A 252 -22.79 16.72 28.89
C LYS A 252 -22.70 15.27 28.42
N PHE A 253 -22.32 14.33 29.28
CA PHE A 253 -22.21 12.91 28.96
C PHE A 253 -22.52 12.05 30.19
N THR A 254 -22.59 10.73 29.99
CA THR A 254 -22.85 9.76 31.07
C THR A 254 -21.64 8.86 31.29
N THR A 255 -21.51 8.27 32.47
CA THR A 255 -20.48 7.24 32.73
C THR A 255 -20.58 6.08 31.73
N SER A 256 -21.80 5.68 31.34
CA SER A 256 -22.00 4.65 30.32
C SER A 256 -21.42 5.04 28.96
N GLN A 257 -21.67 6.28 28.52
CA GLN A 257 -21.13 6.80 27.26
C GLN A 257 -19.61 6.87 27.29
N TYR A 258 -19.03 7.27 28.42
CA TYR A 258 -17.58 7.30 28.58
C TYR A 258 -16.95 5.92 28.41
N TRP A 259 -17.49 4.87 29.04
CA TRP A 259 -16.97 3.50 28.87
C TRP A 259 -17.19 2.94 27.46
N ASP A 260 -18.29 3.30 26.78
CA ASP A 260 -18.44 3.02 25.35
C ASP A 260 -17.29 3.66 24.54
N GLY A 261 -16.94 4.91 24.87
CA GLY A 261 -15.86 5.67 24.26
C GLY A 261 -14.48 5.07 24.51
N VAL A 262 -14.19 4.67 25.76
CA VAL A 262 -12.90 4.03 26.12
C VAL A 262 -12.71 2.76 25.32
N ILE A 263 -13.70 1.87 25.28
CA ILE A 263 -13.58 0.63 24.50
C ILE A 263 -13.49 0.92 23.01
N ALA A 264 -14.23 1.92 22.49
CA ALA A 264 -14.13 2.32 21.09
C ALA A 264 -12.73 2.88 20.74
N HIS A 265 -12.10 3.62 21.65
CA HIS A 265 -10.72 4.09 21.52
C HIS A 265 -9.75 2.91 21.36
N GLU A 266 -9.83 1.94 22.28
CA GLU A 266 -8.96 0.75 22.22
C GLU A 266 -9.19 -0.08 20.96
N LEU A 267 -10.44 -0.20 20.48
CA LEU A 267 -10.73 -0.81 19.19
C LEU A 267 -10.09 -0.02 18.04
N GLY A 268 -10.02 1.30 18.11
CA GLY A 268 -9.30 2.13 17.15
C GLY A 268 -7.81 1.78 17.04
N HIS A 269 -7.14 1.51 18.16
CA HIS A 269 -5.77 0.99 18.12
C HIS A 269 -5.66 -0.36 17.40
N THR A 270 -6.64 -1.25 17.56
CA THR A 270 -6.64 -2.53 16.83
C THR A 270 -6.72 -2.34 15.31
N LEU A 271 -7.35 -1.25 14.85
CA LEU A 271 -7.44 -0.84 13.44
C LEU A 271 -6.19 -0.09 12.96
N GLY A 272 -5.14 0.00 13.76
CA GLY A 272 -3.87 0.62 13.37
C GLY A 272 -3.79 2.12 13.66
N LEU A 273 -4.70 2.69 14.46
CA LEU A 273 -4.71 4.13 14.75
C LEU A 273 -3.84 4.43 15.98
N ASP A 274 -2.87 5.32 15.86
CA ASP A 274 -2.18 5.91 17.01
C ASP A 274 -2.90 7.19 17.47
N HIS A 275 -2.43 7.86 18.51
CA HIS A 275 -3.09 9.05 19.01
C HIS A 275 -2.97 10.26 18.07
N THR A 276 -3.95 11.16 18.16
CA THR A 276 -3.92 12.51 17.58
C THR A 276 -3.93 13.57 18.67
N GLY A 277 -3.46 14.77 18.34
CA GLY A 277 -3.57 15.93 19.24
C GLY A 277 -4.88 16.70 19.13
N TYR A 278 -5.88 16.20 18.38
CA TYR A 278 -7.13 16.89 18.11
C TYR A 278 -8.19 16.43 19.11
N GLN A 279 -8.59 17.32 20.02
CA GLN A 279 -9.43 16.94 21.17
C GLN A 279 -10.75 16.26 20.77
N ALA A 280 -11.32 16.62 19.62
CA ALA A 280 -12.57 16.02 19.15
C ALA A 280 -12.44 14.61 18.56
N ASP A 281 -11.22 14.15 18.26
CA ASP A 281 -10.97 12.81 17.73
C ASP A 281 -11.14 11.76 18.84
N LEU A 282 -11.71 10.60 18.50
CA LEU A 282 -11.80 9.46 19.41
C LEU A 282 -10.40 9.07 19.87
N MET A 283 -9.43 9.08 18.97
CA MET A 283 -8.02 8.75 19.25
C MET A 283 -7.23 9.92 19.86
N TYR A 284 -7.89 10.87 20.53
CA TYR A 284 -7.21 12.00 21.15
C TYR A 284 -6.28 11.57 22.29
N ALA A 285 -5.09 12.18 22.35
CA ALA A 285 -4.26 12.24 23.55
C ALA A 285 -3.75 13.67 23.80
N SER A 286 -3.60 14.02 25.09
CA SER A 286 -3.14 15.36 25.50
C SER A 286 -1.69 15.65 25.11
N SER A 287 -0.88 14.61 24.90
CA SER A 287 0.50 14.70 24.43
C SER A 287 0.87 13.52 23.52
N SER A 288 1.92 13.69 22.72
CA SER A 288 2.44 12.65 21.82
C SER A 288 3.34 11.62 22.52
N SER A 289 3.51 11.69 23.83
CA SER A 289 4.53 10.89 24.55
C SER A 289 4.23 9.39 24.53
N GLY A 290 2.96 9.01 24.39
CA GLY A 290 2.52 7.62 24.29
C GLY A 290 2.43 7.09 22.86
N ASN A 291 2.73 7.89 21.84
CA ASN A 291 2.67 7.45 20.45
C ASN A 291 3.85 6.54 20.11
N MET A 292 3.55 5.46 19.38
CA MET A 292 4.57 4.69 18.66
C MET A 292 5.07 5.45 17.43
N ILE A 293 4.16 6.17 16.77
CA ILE A 293 4.46 7.06 15.66
C ILE A 293 3.70 8.38 15.79
N ALA A 294 4.46 9.47 15.67
CA ALA A 294 3.92 10.82 15.73
C ALA A 294 4.51 11.69 14.62
N LYS A 295 3.65 12.22 13.75
CA LYS A 295 4.01 13.18 12.69
C LYS A 295 4.84 14.34 13.22
N TYR A 296 4.46 14.83 14.39
CA TYR A 296 5.14 15.85 15.17
C TYR A 296 4.81 15.68 16.64
N LYS A 297 5.64 16.28 17.52
CA LYS A 297 5.42 16.23 18.97
C LYS A 297 4.38 17.27 19.40
N TRP A 298 3.51 16.92 20.36
CA TRP A 298 2.64 17.87 21.05
C TRP A 298 2.61 17.60 22.55
N ALA A 299 2.40 18.67 23.34
CA ALA A 299 2.31 18.63 24.81
C ALA A 299 1.00 19.25 25.35
N LYS A 300 0.13 19.65 24.43
CA LYS A 300 -1.23 20.16 24.66
C LYS A 300 -2.06 19.88 23.40
N PRO A 301 -3.40 19.88 23.47
CA PRO A 301 -4.22 19.72 22.27
C PRO A 301 -3.79 20.68 21.16
N VAL A 302 -3.57 20.12 19.98
CA VAL A 302 -3.34 20.83 18.72
C VAL A 302 -4.57 21.66 18.37
N GLU A 303 -5.74 21.07 18.56
CA GLU A 303 -7.04 21.72 18.42
C GLU A 303 -7.94 21.30 19.57
N LYS A 304 -8.68 22.26 20.14
CA LYS A 304 -9.69 22.00 21.17
C LYS A 304 -11.04 21.75 20.51
N SER A 305 -11.83 20.87 21.12
CA SER A 305 -13.20 20.62 20.64
C SER A 305 -14.09 21.82 20.96
N SER A 306 -15.11 22.04 20.13
CA SER A 306 -16.11 23.08 20.36
C SER A 306 -16.98 22.82 21.59
N THR A 307 -17.14 21.54 21.97
CA THR A 307 -17.91 21.10 23.14
C THR A 307 -17.10 21.20 24.43
N GLY A 308 -15.77 21.27 24.34
CA GLY A 308 -14.84 21.14 25.45
C GLY A 308 -14.62 19.70 25.92
N LEU A 309 -15.37 18.73 25.37
CA LEU A 309 -15.21 17.30 25.63
C LEU A 309 -14.18 16.69 24.71
N ASP A 310 -13.48 15.64 25.15
CA ASP A 310 -12.67 14.83 24.24
C ASP A 310 -13.47 13.76 23.49
N GLY A 311 -12.85 13.11 22.49
CA GLY A 311 -13.53 12.11 21.67
C GLY A 311 -13.97 10.86 22.43
N THR A 312 -13.27 10.49 23.51
CA THR A 312 -13.67 9.40 24.42
C THR A 312 -14.93 9.78 25.18
N GLU A 313 -14.99 10.99 25.75
CA GLU A 313 -16.18 11.53 26.42
C GLU A 313 -17.38 11.66 25.48
N MET A 314 -17.13 12.04 24.22
CA MET A 314 -18.18 12.11 23.18
C MET A 314 -18.57 10.71 22.63
N ALA A 315 -17.72 9.70 22.82
CA ALA A 315 -17.85 8.36 22.24
C ALA A 315 -18.21 8.38 20.74
N ALA A 316 -17.59 9.30 19.99
CA ALA A 316 -17.90 9.57 18.59
C ALA A 316 -16.63 9.42 17.73
N ILE A 317 -16.77 8.69 16.62
CA ILE A 317 -15.68 8.54 15.64
C ILE A 317 -15.67 9.79 14.76
N SER A 318 -14.59 10.57 14.82
CA SER A 318 -14.43 11.73 13.96
C SER A 318 -14.16 11.33 12.51
N ASP A 319 -14.41 12.23 11.56
CA ASP A 319 -14.04 11.99 10.15
C ASP A 319 -12.53 11.71 9.98
N ARG A 320 -11.69 12.26 10.86
CA ARG A 320 -10.25 12.02 10.84
C ARG A 320 -9.95 10.57 11.20
N ASP A 321 -10.50 10.08 12.31
CA ASP A 321 -10.29 8.69 12.72
C ASP A 321 -10.92 7.69 11.76
N LEU A 322 -12.10 8.00 11.22
CA LEU A 322 -12.73 7.19 10.17
C LEU A 322 -11.85 7.08 8.92
N ASN A 323 -11.34 8.21 8.43
CA ASN A 323 -10.50 8.22 7.23
C ASN A 323 -9.17 7.52 7.49
N ARG A 324 -8.58 7.69 8.69
CA ARG A 324 -7.36 6.95 9.08
C ARG A 324 -7.63 5.45 9.13
N ALA A 325 -8.77 5.00 9.66
CA ALA A 325 -9.13 3.58 9.68
C ALA A 325 -9.32 3.01 8.26
N LYS A 326 -9.92 3.79 7.35
CA LYS A 326 -10.01 3.40 5.93
C LYS A 326 -8.63 3.29 5.27
N LEU A 327 -7.73 4.21 5.58
CA LEU A 327 -6.35 4.15 5.08
C LEU A 327 -5.63 2.91 5.61
N THR A 328 -5.76 2.57 6.89
CA THR A 328 -5.09 1.39 7.48
C THR A 328 -5.63 0.08 6.93
N LYS A 329 -6.90 0.01 6.54
CA LYS A 329 -7.44 -1.11 5.75
C LYS A 329 -6.76 -1.23 4.40
N ILE A 330 -6.56 -0.12 3.68
CA ILE A 330 -5.87 -0.09 2.37
C ILE A 330 -4.40 -0.51 2.51
N LEU A 331 -3.76 -0.14 3.63
CA LEU A 331 -2.40 -0.57 3.99
C LEU A 331 -2.34 -2.03 4.46
N GLY A 332 -3.48 -2.68 4.70
CA GLY A 332 -3.56 -4.08 5.12
C GLY A 332 -3.28 -4.29 6.61
N TYR A 333 -3.58 -3.32 7.46
CA TYR A 333 -3.34 -3.41 8.92
C TYR A 333 -4.46 -4.15 9.64
N TRP A 334 -5.66 -4.11 9.07
CA TRP A 334 -6.81 -4.87 9.51
C TRP A 334 -7.59 -5.35 8.29
#